data_AF-A0A8T0MKU9-F1
#
_entry.id   AF-A0A8T0MKU9-F1
#
_cell.length_a   1.000
_cell.length_b   1.000
_cell.length_c   1.000
_cell.angle_alpha   90.00
_cell.angle_beta   90.00
_cell.angle_gamma   90.00
#
_symmetry.space_group_name_H-M   'P 1'
#
loop_
_entity.id
_entity.type
_entity.pdbx_description
1 polymer ?
#
loop_
_entity_poly.entity_id
_entity_poly.type
_entity_poly.pdbx_seq_one_letter_code
_entity_poly.pdbx_strand_id
1 'polypeptide(L)'
;MYQRLGTKEGENDIYRMARIRERKTRDINQIKCIKDVTDRLLVKDEEIIDRWREYFDKLFNGESEGPTLELDDSFDDTNICFVRRIQEVEIGEALKRMKGG
;
A
#
# COMPACT_ATOMS: atom_id res chain seq x y z
N MET A 1 12.28 30.19 15.33
CA MET A 1 11.36 29.18 14.79
C MET A 1 11.73 28.79 13.35
N TYR A 2 11.79 29.75 12.41
CA TYR A 2 12.18 29.49 11.01
C TYR A 2 13.63 29.06 10.78
N GLN A 3 14.56 29.46 11.66
CA GLN A 3 15.98 29.08 11.56
C GLN A 3 16.20 27.55 11.59
N ARG A 4 15.35 26.81 12.31
CA ARG A 4 15.47 25.35 12.42
C ARG A 4 15.01 24.64 11.15
N LEU A 5 14.21 25.30 10.30
CA LEU A 5 13.71 24.71 9.05
C LEU A 5 14.77 24.60 7.96
N GLY A 6 15.87 25.34 8.09
CA GLY A 6 17.03 25.22 7.21
C GLY A 6 17.92 24.00 7.52
N THR A 7 17.60 23.22 8.56
CA THR A 7 18.30 21.98 8.88
C THR A 7 17.48 20.78 8.40
N LYS A 8 18.16 19.67 8.05
CA LYS A 8 17.50 18.40 7.66
C LYS A 8 16.46 17.92 8.68
N GLU A 9 16.72 18.16 9.96
CA GLU A 9 15.79 17.80 11.04
C GLU A 9 14.53 18.66 11.03
N GLY A 10 14.65 19.97 10.78
CA GLY A 10 13.48 20.83 10.64
C GLY A 10 12.64 20.53 9.40
N GLU A 11 13.28 20.17 8.28
CA GLU A 11 12.58 19.72 7.07
C GLU A 11 11.78 18.43 7.32
N ASN A 12 12.40 17.44 7.97
CA ASN A 12 11.75 16.17 8.29
C ASN A 12 10.60 16.36 9.30
N ASP A 13 10.76 17.27 10.26
CA ASP A 13 9.69 17.65 11.19
C ASP A 13 8.50 18.29 10.47
N ILE A 14 8.73 19.14 9.45
CA ILE A 14 7.64 19.69 8.62
C ILE A 14 6.92 18.56 7.88
N TYR A 15 7.66 17.67 7.23
CA TYR A 15 7.07 16.56 6.49
C TYR A 15 6.24 15.65 7.40
N ARG A 16 6.74 15.35 8.60
CA ARG A 16 6.00 14.59 9.62
C ARG A 16 4.72 15.32 10.03
N MET A 17 4.78 16.62 10.28
CA MET A 17 3.61 17.43 10.64
C MET A 17 2.57 17.48 9.51
N ALA A 18 3.01 17.64 8.26
CA ALA A 18 2.15 17.62 7.08
C ALA A 18 1.42 16.27 6.96
N ARG A 19 2.14 15.15 7.09
CA ARG A 19 1.53 13.81 7.08
C ARG A 19 0.55 13.57 8.22
N ILE A 20 0.83 14.08 9.42
CA ILE A 20 -0.12 13.97 10.54
C ILE A 20 -1.41 14.75 10.23
N ARG A 21 -1.30 15.96 9.66
CA ARG A 21 -2.46 16.77 9.29
C ARG A 21 -3.29 16.12 8.18
N GLU A 22 -2.63 15.64 7.13
CA GLU A 22 -3.24 14.90 6.03
C GLU A 22 -4.01 13.67 6.53
N ARG A 23 -3.42 12.88 7.43
CA ARG A 23 -4.13 11.73 8.03
C ARG A 23 -5.33 12.15 8.86
N LYS A 24 -5.23 13.22 9.66
CA LYS A 24 -6.35 13.72 10.46
C LYS A 24 -7.54 14.19 9.64
N THR A 25 -7.33 14.60 8.39
CA THR A 25 -8.40 15.03 7.47
C THR A 25 -8.98 13.89 6.64
N ARG A 26 -8.49 12.66 6.80
CA ARG A 26 -9.06 11.49 6.13
C ARG A 26 -10.19 10.92 6.97
N ASP A 27 -11.36 10.77 6.35
CA ASP A 27 -12.49 10.07 6.94
C ASP A 27 -12.19 8.57 7.12
N ILE A 28 -11.33 8.03 6.26
CA ILE A 28 -10.89 6.63 6.26
C ILE A 28 -9.39 6.59 6.54
N ASN A 29 -9.01 6.18 7.75
CA ASN A 29 -7.62 6.16 8.22
C ASN A 29 -6.89 4.86 7.92
N GLN A 30 -7.62 3.75 7.82
CA GLN A 30 -7.15 2.42 7.44
C GLN A 30 -8.35 1.62 6.95
N ILE A 31 -8.23 1.00 5.77
CA ILE A 31 -9.11 -0.09 5.35
C ILE A 31 -8.27 -1.36 5.48
N LYS A 32 -8.67 -2.23 6.39
CA LYS A 32 -8.16 -3.61 6.44
C LYS A 32 -9.32 -4.50 6.06
N CYS A 33 -9.30 -4.99 4.83
CA CYS A 33 -10.28 -5.94 4.36
C CYS A 33 -9.62 -7.00 3.50
N ILE A 34 -10.09 -8.23 3.61
CA ILE A 34 -9.65 -9.34 2.76
C ILE A 34 -10.87 -10.15 2.31
N LYS A 35 -10.79 -10.79 1.15
CA LYS A 35 -11.82 -11.71 0.67
C LYS A 35 -11.60 -13.10 1.28
N ASP A 36 -12.68 -13.71 1.75
CA ASP A 36 -12.67 -15.11 2.17
C ASP A 36 -12.75 -16.06 0.96
N VAL A 37 -12.79 -17.37 1.21
CA VAL A 37 -12.89 -18.38 0.14
C VAL A 37 -14.24 -18.39 -0.58
N THR A 38 -15.26 -17.72 -0.04
CA THR A 38 -16.59 -17.54 -0.61
C THR A 38 -16.79 -16.14 -1.22
N ASP A 39 -15.69 -15.42 -1.47
CA ASP A 39 -15.66 -14.04 -1.99
C ASP A 39 -16.34 -13.00 -1.08
N ARG A 40 -16.52 -13.31 0.20
CA ARG A 40 -17.06 -12.37 1.19
C ARG A 40 -15.95 -11.51 1.77
N LEU A 41 -16.22 -10.21 1.91
CA LEU A 41 -15.28 -9.26 2.51
C LEU A 41 -15.27 -9.38 4.05
N LEU A 42 -14.11 -9.74 4.61
CA LEU A 42 -13.83 -9.73 6.04
C LEU A 42 -13.22 -8.38 6.42
N VAL A 43 -13.75 -7.75 7.48
CA VAL A 43 -13.36 -6.40 7.92
C VAL A 43 -12.90 -6.39 9.38
N LYS A 44 -13.28 -7.40 10.17
CA LYS A 44 -12.83 -7.51 11.56
C LYS A 44 -11.42 -8.07 11.62
N ASP A 45 -10.58 -7.48 12.47
CA ASP A 45 -9.18 -7.88 12.63
C ASP A 45 -9.04 -9.38 13.00
N GLU A 46 -9.91 -9.92 13.86
CA GLU A 46 -9.91 -11.33 14.25
C GLU A 46 -10.15 -12.26 13.04
N GLU A 47 -11.19 -11.95 12.25
CA GLU A 47 -11.55 -12.70 11.04
C GLU A 47 -10.43 -12.62 9.97
N ILE A 48 -9.79 -11.46 9.86
CA ILE A 48 -8.65 -11.25 8.97
C ILE A 48 -7.45 -12.10 9.40
N ILE A 49 -7.12 -12.10 10.70
CA ILE A 49 -5.99 -12.87 11.25
C ILE A 49 -6.22 -14.37 11.08
N ASP A 50 -7.42 -14.87 11.39
CA ASP A 50 -7.73 -16.30 11.25
C ASP A 50 -7.65 -16.76 9.79
N ARG A 51 -8.14 -15.95 8.84
CA ARG A 51 -8.05 -16.27 7.41
C ARG A 51 -6.63 -16.27 6.88
N TRP A 52 -5.74 -15.41 7.41
CA TRP A 52 -4.31 -15.46 7.14
C TRP A 52 -3.67 -16.72 7.71
N ARG A 53 -4.03 -17.11 8.94
CA ARG A 53 -3.55 -18.37 9.55
C ARG A 53 -3.93 -19.57 8.69
N GLU A 54 -5.20 -19.68 8.30
CA GLU A 54 -5.66 -20.77 7.43
C GLU A 54 -4.96 -20.78 6.05
N TYR A 55 -4.72 -19.61 5.47
CA TYR A 55 -4.00 -19.51 4.20
C TYR A 55 -2.57 -20.06 4.33
N PHE A 56 -1.84 -19.63 5.36
CA PHE A 56 -0.46 -20.07 5.58
C PHE A 56 -0.38 -21.54 6.00
N ASP A 57 -1.31 -22.02 6.83
CA ASP A 57 -1.37 -23.43 7.21
C ASP A 57 -1.58 -24.32 5.98
N LYS A 58 -2.47 -23.94 5.05
CA LYS A 58 -2.66 -24.65 3.78
C LYS A 58 -1.44 -24.54 2.86
N LEU A 59 -0.81 -23.36 2.81
CA LEU A 59 0.36 -23.12 1.97
C LEU A 59 1.57 -23.96 2.40
N PHE A 60 1.78 -24.12 3.70
CA PHE A 60 2.95 -24.83 4.25
C PHE A 60 2.70 -26.32 4.52
N ASN A 61 1.46 -26.71 4.82
CA ASN A 61 1.14 -28.08 5.25
C ASN A 61 0.18 -28.83 4.29
N GLY A 62 -0.35 -28.17 3.25
CA GLY A 62 -1.25 -28.79 2.27
C GLY A 62 -0.51 -29.29 1.02
N GLU A 63 -1.06 -30.32 0.37
CA GLU A 63 -0.64 -30.73 -0.98
C GLU A 63 -1.05 -29.64 -1.99
N SER A 64 -0.07 -29.15 -2.76
CA SER A 64 -0.18 -27.94 -3.59
C SER A 64 -1.19 -28.08 -4.74
N GLU A 65 -2.44 -27.70 -4.51
CA GLU A 65 -3.23 -27.00 -5.53
C GLU A 65 -3.00 -25.50 -5.31
N GLY A 66 -2.01 -24.95 -6.01
CA GLY A 66 -1.65 -23.55 -5.89
C GLY A 66 -2.88 -22.67 -6.07
N PRO A 67 -3.04 -21.60 -5.26
CA PRO A 67 -4.20 -20.74 -5.39
C PRO A 67 -4.21 -20.16 -6.80
N THR A 68 -5.28 -20.40 -7.54
CA THR A 68 -5.62 -19.59 -8.71
C THR A 68 -5.89 -18.19 -8.19
N LEU A 69 -4.83 -17.42 -7.96
CA LEU A 69 -4.90 -16.00 -7.75
C LEU A 69 -5.33 -15.42 -9.09
N GLU A 70 -6.63 -15.50 -9.37
CA GLU A 70 -7.27 -14.56 -10.26
C GLU A 70 -7.12 -13.21 -9.57
N LEU A 71 -5.99 -12.56 -9.84
CA LEU A 71 -5.85 -11.13 -9.66
C LEU A 71 -6.91 -10.53 -10.58
N ASP A 72 -8.11 -10.32 -10.03
CA ASP A 72 -9.11 -9.49 -10.66
C ASP A 72 -8.49 -8.10 -10.79
N ASP A 73 -8.00 -7.81 -11.99
CA ASP A 73 -7.46 -6.52 -12.40
C ASP A 73 -8.57 -5.46 -12.50
N SER A 74 -9.82 -5.77 -12.10
CA SER A 74 -10.89 -4.77 -11.90
C SER A 74 -10.63 -3.91 -10.66
N PHE A 75 -9.51 -3.20 -10.67
CA PHE A 75 -9.34 -2.00 -9.86
C PHE A 75 -10.25 -0.88 -10.43
N ASP A 76 -11.57 -1.01 -10.27
CA ASP A 76 -12.47 0.15 -10.24
C ASP A 76 -12.65 0.60 -8.80
N ASP A 77 -11.52 0.84 -8.12
CA ASP A 77 -11.55 1.56 -6.87
C ASP A 77 -11.54 3.05 -7.23
N THR A 78 -12.75 3.62 -7.32
CA THR A 78 -13.03 5.02 -7.64
C THR A 78 -12.37 6.01 -6.65
N ASN A 79 -11.61 5.53 -5.66
CA ASN A 79 -10.81 6.32 -4.73
C ASN A 79 -9.29 6.37 -5.06
N ILE A 80 -8.78 5.60 -6.03
CA ILE A 80 -7.38 5.72 -6.49
C ILE A 80 -7.32 6.82 -7.56
N CYS A 81 -7.49 8.05 -7.08
CA CYS A 81 -7.46 9.27 -7.88
C CYS A 81 -6.12 9.42 -8.63
N PHE A 82 -6.11 9.10 -9.93
CA PHE A 82 -5.25 9.62 -11.01
C PHE A 82 -3.72 9.59 -10.87
N VAL A 83 -3.10 8.63 -10.17
CA VAL A 83 -1.65 8.40 -10.36
C VAL A 83 -1.45 7.33 -11.43
N ARG A 84 -1.10 7.76 -12.65
CA ARG A 84 -0.70 6.84 -13.72
C ARG A 84 0.47 5.99 -13.24
N ARG A 85 0.41 4.69 -13.49
CA ARG A 85 1.49 3.74 -13.17
C ARG A 85 2.76 4.17 -13.89
N ILE A 86 3.87 4.24 -13.15
CA ILE A 86 5.19 4.54 -13.71
C ILE A 86 5.54 3.45 -14.74
N GLN A 87 5.92 3.88 -15.93
CA GLN A 87 6.32 2.99 -17.02
C GLN A 87 7.83 2.73 -17.01
N GLU A 88 8.25 1.57 -17.53
CA GLU A 88 9.68 1.22 -17.64
C GLU A 88 10.49 2.25 -18.43
N VAL A 89 9.88 2.91 -19.40
CA VAL A 89 10.49 4.01 -20.17
C VAL A 89 10.84 5.20 -19.27
N GLU A 90 9.97 5.57 -18.34
CA GLU A 90 10.19 6.68 -17.41
C GLU A 90 11.32 6.37 -16.43
N ILE A 91 11.41 5.11 -15.98
CA ILE A 91 12.50 4.63 -15.13
C ILE A 91 13.83 4.68 -15.89
N GLY A 92 13.83 4.22 -17.15
CA GLY A 92 15.02 4.25 -18.01
C GLY A 92 15.54 5.67 -18.27
N GLU A 93 14.64 6.64 -18.49
CA GLU A 93 15.01 8.04 -18.68
C GLU A 93 15.53 8.69 -17.40
N ALA A 94 14.89 8.42 -16.25
CA ALA A 94 15.33 8.91 -14.95
C ALA A 94 16.74 8.39 -14.61
N LEU A 95 17.01 7.09 -14.80
CA LEU A 95 18.32 6.49 -14.55
C LEU A 95 19.42 7.05 -15.46
N LYS A 96 19.10 7.37 -16.72
CA LYS A 96 20.04 8.04 -17.63
C LYS A 96 20.42 9.43 -17.14
N ARG A 97 19.44 10.21 -16.64
CA ARG A 97 19.69 11.55 -16.06
C ARG A 97 20.51 11.49 -14.77
N MET A 98 20.45 10.39 -14.03
CA MET A 98 21.22 10.21 -12.80
C MET A 98 22.70 9.82 -13.02
N LYS A 99 23.07 9.35 -14.23
CA LYS A 99 24.43 8.84 -14.50
C LYS A 99 25.42 9.90 -15.00
N GLY A 100 25.01 11.16 -15.12
CA GLY A 100 25.86 12.28 -15.57
C GLY A 100 26.40 13.13 -14.42
N GLY A 101 27.21 12.53 -13.54
CA GLY A 101 28.01 13.22 -12.52
C GLY A 101 29.49 13.00 -12.78
#